data_AF-A0A918ZDA3-F1
#
_entry.id   AF-A0A918ZDA3-F1
#
_cell.length_a   1.000
_cell.length_b   1.000
_cell.length_c   1.000
_cell.angle_alpha   90.00
_cell.angle_beta   90.00
_cell.angle_gamma   90.00
#
_symmetry.space_group_name_H-M   'P 1'
#
loop_
_entity.id
_entity.type
_entity.pdbx_description
1 polymer ?
#
loop_
_entity_poly.entity_id
_entity_poly.type
_entity_poly.pdbx_seq_one_letter_code
_entity_poly.pdbx_strand_id
1 'polypeptide(L)'
;MITRRTENVITPVEGDDIFPVLHTRLFQSTGTPAQRRTVADAYGDYYAEQFGGALPAVYRDPVYRDRIEAAYPFHPELIDPLTHRWGSLSGFQRTRDAHSIKALHAEGRVSPLIHPGDIPLHDPGVRAEILKITGGSYLSTLNADIIREDSRARIEDQRRGGEIERLRLAAKLATTAFVNSFGSDRVLGASDAQMAVGVGRPGLSRGALEDVRDTVRNVAWYMRYEGGRYRFTTEPNLNKVIVERESAVPEDTIAELLEEATKSVAPAKSPWRTQTGVLGSADVRDEPRLTLALLDPEHRVEPSEPGTVGDAAHLRDEEVVGSNPATPTAQHRVRPAQEVS
;
A
#
# COMPACT_ATOMS: atom_id res chain seq x y z
N MET A 1 47.92 -3.89 34.02
CA MET A 1 46.56 -4.15 34.51
C MET A 1 45.60 -3.97 33.35
N ILE A 2 45.04 -5.06 32.82
CA ILE A 2 44.00 -5.01 31.79
C ILE A 2 42.68 -5.22 32.53
N THR A 3 41.87 -4.17 32.63
CA THR A 3 40.58 -4.20 33.33
C THR A 3 39.58 -4.98 32.46
N ARG A 4 39.30 -6.23 32.84
CA ARG A 4 38.25 -7.06 32.24
C ARG A 4 36.90 -6.41 32.54
N ARG A 5 36.22 -5.87 31.52
CA ARG A 5 34.83 -5.40 31.65
C ARG A 5 33.96 -6.62 31.89
N THR A 6 33.41 -6.73 33.10
CA THR A 6 32.36 -7.69 33.42
C THR A 6 31.12 -7.27 32.63
N GLU A 7 30.87 -7.94 31.50
CA GLU A 7 29.59 -7.86 30.82
C GLU A 7 28.55 -8.50 31.73
N ASN A 8 27.67 -7.68 32.29
CA ASN A 8 26.48 -8.16 32.97
C ASN A 8 25.61 -8.88 31.93
N VAL A 9 25.58 -10.20 32.03
CA VAL A 9 24.62 -11.05 31.32
C VAL A 9 23.24 -10.67 31.83
N ILE A 10 22.50 -9.91 31.02
CA ILE A 10 21.09 -9.59 31.29
C ILE A 10 20.31 -10.86 30.98
N THR A 11 19.78 -11.49 32.02
CA THR A 11 18.83 -12.60 31.88
C THR A 11 17.61 -12.09 31.10
N PRO A 12 17.11 -12.83 30.10
CA PRO A 12 15.89 -12.45 29.39
C PRO A 12 14.74 -12.37 30.42
N VAL A 13 14.06 -11.24 30.48
CA VAL A 13 12.83 -11.12 31.25
C VAL A 13 11.72 -11.68 30.37
N GLU A 14 11.21 -12.86 30.71
CA GLU A 14 10.10 -13.50 29.99
C GLU A 14 8.78 -12.77 30.29
N GLY A 15 7.98 -12.51 29.25
CA GLY A 15 6.60 -12.04 29.38
C GLY A 15 6.42 -10.56 29.78
N ASP A 16 5.30 -10.29 30.44
CA ASP A 16 4.80 -8.94 30.79
C ASP A 16 5.60 -8.26 31.93
N ASP A 17 6.56 -8.97 32.54
CA ASP A 17 7.47 -8.46 33.59
C ASP A 17 8.43 -7.36 33.10
N ILE A 18 8.49 -7.13 31.79
CA ILE A 18 9.29 -6.07 31.19
C ILE A 18 8.64 -4.67 31.30
N PHE A 19 7.31 -4.59 31.48
CA PHE A 19 6.60 -3.30 31.49
C PHE A 19 7.10 -2.37 32.60
N PRO A 20 7.23 -2.83 33.87
CA PRO A 20 7.75 -1.99 34.95
C PRO A 20 9.17 -1.47 34.66
N VAL A 21 10.02 -2.29 34.04
CA VAL A 21 11.40 -1.92 33.69
C VAL A 21 11.42 -0.82 32.62
N LEU A 22 10.57 -0.93 31.60
CA LEU A 22 10.44 0.09 30.55
C LEU A 22 9.86 1.39 31.11
N HIS A 23 8.88 1.30 32.01
CA HIS A 23 8.28 2.46 32.67
C HIS A 23 9.32 3.27 33.42
N THR A 24 10.10 2.64 34.31
CA THR A 24 11.11 3.34 35.12
C THR A 24 12.24 3.93 34.26
N ARG A 25 12.60 3.29 33.15
CA ARG A 25 13.66 3.77 32.25
C ARG A 25 13.20 4.93 31.37
N LEU A 26 11.98 4.84 30.83
CA LEU A 26 11.50 5.75 29.79
C LEU A 26 10.59 6.85 30.31
N PHE A 27 9.96 6.74 31.48
CA PHE A 27 9.05 7.77 31.98
C PHE A 27 9.33 8.13 33.44
N GLN A 28 9.12 9.40 33.79
CA GLN A 28 9.19 9.87 35.18
C GLN A 28 7.89 9.56 35.94
N SER A 29 6.76 9.51 35.23
CA SER A 29 5.45 9.10 35.73
C SER A 29 4.66 8.49 34.58
N THR A 30 3.91 7.41 34.85
CA THR A 30 3.06 6.70 33.88
C THR A 30 1.57 6.93 34.16
N GLY A 31 1.21 8.12 34.66
CA GLY A 31 -0.18 8.45 34.99
C GLY A 31 -0.71 7.72 36.24
N THR A 32 -1.89 8.13 36.71
CA THR A 32 -2.56 7.50 37.86
C THR A 32 -3.20 6.16 37.47
N PRO A 33 -3.39 5.22 38.42
CA PRO A 33 -4.09 3.96 38.12
C PRO A 33 -5.45 4.18 37.44
N ALA A 34 -6.21 5.18 37.89
CA ALA A 34 -7.48 5.55 37.27
C ALA A 34 -7.34 5.97 35.80
N GLN A 35 -6.32 6.77 35.46
CA GLN A 35 -6.06 7.15 34.06
C GLN A 35 -5.72 5.94 33.19
N ARG A 36 -4.86 5.03 33.69
CA ARG A 36 -4.49 3.81 32.97
C ARG A 36 -5.70 2.93 32.72
N ARG A 37 -6.55 2.77 33.74
CA ARG A 37 -7.80 2.02 33.63
C ARG A 37 -8.75 2.61 32.61
N THR A 38 -8.98 3.93 32.65
CA THR A 38 -9.82 4.61 31.66
C THR A 38 -9.32 4.40 30.23
N VAL A 39 -8.00 4.46 30.00
CA VAL A 39 -7.41 4.20 28.68
C VAL A 39 -7.61 2.75 28.26
N ALA A 40 -7.32 1.79 29.15
CA ALA A 40 -7.52 0.37 28.88
C ALA A 40 -8.99 0.03 28.58
N ASP A 41 -9.92 0.62 29.33
CA ASP A 41 -11.35 0.48 29.09
C ASP A 41 -11.73 1.02 27.71
N ALA A 42 -11.31 2.24 27.35
CA ALA A 42 -11.59 2.84 26.04
C ALA A 42 -11.05 2.01 24.86
N TYR A 43 -9.86 1.41 24.99
CA TYR A 43 -9.30 0.54 23.94
C TYR A 43 -10.01 -0.80 23.85
N GLY A 44 -10.36 -1.42 24.99
CA GLY A 44 -11.14 -2.66 24.99
C GLY A 44 -12.52 -2.48 24.34
N ASP A 45 -13.19 -1.36 24.63
CA ASP A 45 -14.50 -1.03 24.04
C ASP A 45 -14.35 -0.77 22.54
N TYR A 46 -13.32 0.01 22.15
CA TYR A 46 -12.99 0.24 20.74
C TYR A 46 -12.76 -1.06 19.96
N TYR A 47 -11.99 -2.01 20.50
CA TYR A 47 -11.75 -3.30 19.82
C TYR A 47 -13.01 -4.16 19.75
N ALA A 48 -13.83 -4.17 20.80
CA ALA A 48 -15.10 -4.90 20.80
C ALA A 48 -16.09 -4.32 19.78
N GLU A 49 -16.27 -3.00 19.76
CA GLU A 49 -17.26 -2.30 18.93
C GLU A 49 -16.86 -2.22 17.46
N GLN A 50 -15.61 -1.83 17.15
CA GLN A 50 -15.21 -1.58 15.77
C GLN A 50 -14.82 -2.86 15.03
N PHE A 51 -14.22 -3.83 15.73
CA PHE A 51 -13.67 -5.01 15.08
C PHE A 51 -14.47 -6.28 15.35
N GLY A 52 -15.05 -6.43 16.55
CA GLY A 52 -15.86 -7.60 16.90
C GLY A 52 -15.17 -8.91 16.51
N GLY A 53 -15.85 -9.75 15.71
CA GLY A 53 -15.31 -11.03 15.24
C GLY A 53 -14.12 -10.96 14.28
N ALA A 54 -13.74 -9.77 13.76
CA ALA A 54 -12.59 -9.62 12.87
C ALA A 54 -11.25 -9.69 13.60
N LEU A 55 -11.22 -9.37 14.90
CA LEU A 55 -10.05 -9.59 15.74
C LEU A 55 -10.16 -10.94 16.47
N PRO A 56 -9.03 -11.68 16.60
CA PRO A 56 -8.94 -12.83 17.48
C PRO A 56 -9.48 -12.53 18.89
N ALA A 57 -10.12 -13.52 19.52
CA ALA A 57 -10.79 -13.34 20.80
C ALA A 57 -9.89 -12.78 21.90
N VAL A 58 -8.59 -13.11 21.87
CA VAL A 58 -7.60 -12.60 22.83
C VAL A 58 -7.58 -11.08 22.92
N TYR A 59 -7.76 -10.36 21.81
CA TYR A 59 -7.75 -8.88 21.80
C TYR A 59 -9.00 -8.24 22.41
N ARG A 60 -10.05 -9.03 22.64
CA ARG A 60 -11.33 -8.59 23.21
C ARG A 60 -11.58 -9.16 24.60
N ASP A 61 -10.65 -9.95 25.12
CA ASP A 61 -10.73 -10.56 26.44
C ASP A 61 -10.40 -9.51 27.52
N PRO A 62 -11.11 -9.49 28.66
CA PRO A 62 -10.71 -8.74 29.85
C PRO A 62 -9.22 -8.85 30.20
N VAL A 63 -8.59 -10.02 29.99
CA VAL A 63 -7.16 -10.20 30.27
C VAL A 63 -6.28 -9.28 29.42
N TYR A 64 -6.63 -9.06 28.16
CA TYR A 64 -5.86 -8.16 27.28
C TYR A 64 -6.06 -6.70 27.66
N ARG A 65 -7.25 -6.34 28.17
CA ARG A 65 -7.50 -5.01 28.73
C ARG A 65 -6.62 -4.75 29.96
N ASP A 66 -6.50 -5.71 30.87
CA ASP A 66 -5.59 -5.58 32.03
C ASP A 66 -4.12 -5.47 31.57
N ARG A 67 -3.76 -6.17 30.48
CA ARG A 67 -2.44 -6.04 29.84
C ARG A 67 -2.18 -4.64 29.29
N ILE A 68 -3.18 -3.99 28.68
CA ILE A 68 -3.08 -2.59 28.24
C ILE A 68 -2.85 -1.66 29.44
N GLU A 69 -3.58 -1.87 30.53
CA GLU A 69 -3.42 -1.08 31.77
C GLU A 69 -2.00 -1.20 32.33
N ALA A 70 -1.46 -2.42 32.36
CA ALA A 70 -0.10 -2.71 32.82
C ALA A 70 0.98 -2.14 31.87
N ALA A 71 0.73 -2.15 30.55
CA ALA A 71 1.69 -1.67 29.55
C ALA A 71 1.73 -0.14 29.42
N TYR A 72 0.69 0.58 29.87
CA TYR A 72 0.55 2.03 29.70
C TYR A 72 1.84 2.81 30.08
N PRO A 73 2.32 3.74 29.23
CA PRO A 73 1.67 4.30 28.03
C PRO A 73 1.99 3.56 26.73
N PHE A 74 2.52 2.34 26.79
CA PHE A 74 2.77 1.53 25.60
C PHE A 74 1.58 0.66 25.25
N HIS A 75 1.36 0.45 23.96
CA HIS A 75 0.49 -0.62 23.50
C HIS A 75 1.21 -1.98 23.63
N PRO A 76 0.58 -3.06 24.11
CA PRO A 76 1.24 -4.36 24.31
C PRO A 76 2.00 -4.87 23.06
N GLU A 77 1.40 -4.71 21.88
CA GLU A 77 2.02 -5.12 20.60
C GLU A 77 3.28 -4.35 20.21
N LEU A 78 3.55 -3.20 20.82
CA LEU A 78 4.84 -2.52 20.64
C LEU A 78 5.94 -3.28 21.37
N ILE A 79 5.63 -3.84 22.53
CA ILE A 79 6.63 -4.42 23.42
C ILE A 79 6.98 -5.84 22.99
N ASP A 80 6.01 -6.62 22.51
CA ASP A 80 6.23 -8.02 22.12
C ASP A 80 7.34 -8.21 21.07
N PRO A 81 7.42 -7.42 19.98
CA PRO A 81 8.57 -7.43 19.09
C PRO A 81 9.85 -6.96 19.77
N LEU A 82 9.78 -5.94 20.64
CA LEU A 82 10.96 -5.38 21.29
C LEU A 82 11.61 -6.36 22.30
N THR A 83 10.81 -7.20 22.97
CA THR A 83 11.29 -8.19 23.94
C THR A 83 11.74 -9.49 23.27
N HIS A 84 10.90 -10.08 22.43
CA HIS A 84 11.17 -11.40 21.84
C HIS A 84 12.11 -11.33 20.65
N ARG A 85 12.12 -10.20 19.92
CA ARG A 85 12.83 -10.08 18.64
C ARG A 85 14.03 -9.16 18.72
N TRP A 86 14.00 -8.16 19.60
CA TRP A 86 15.03 -7.10 19.69
C TRP A 86 15.76 -7.15 21.04
N GLY A 87 15.96 -8.38 21.56
CA GLY A 87 16.33 -8.80 22.93
C GLY A 87 17.53 -8.15 23.63
N SER A 88 18.02 -7.02 23.15
CA SER A 88 18.92 -6.12 23.87
C SER A 88 18.82 -4.71 23.29
N LEU A 89 17.71 -4.01 23.51
CA LEU A 89 17.71 -2.53 23.45
C LEU A 89 18.48 -1.92 24.65
N SER A 90 19.65 -2.48 24.96
CA SER A 90 20.64 -1.89 25.86
C SER A 90 21.14 -0.53 25.33
N GLY A 91 20.94 -0.25 24.03
CA GLY A 91 21.28 1.00 23.35
C GLY A 91 20.28 2.16 23.53
N PHE A 92 19.02 1.92 23.91
CA PHE A 92 18.02 3.00 24.15
C PHE A 92 18.37 3.92 25.33
N GLN A 93 19.48 3.63 26.02
CA GLN A 93 20.08 4.44 27.07
C GLN A 93 20.63 5.77 26.58
N ARG A 94 20.77 6.00 25.27
CA ARG A 94 21.18 7.30 24.75
C ARG A 94 20.00 8.26 24.86
N THR A 95 20.23 9.37 25.56
CA THR A 95 19.31 10.43 25.97
C THR A 95 18.38 10.98 24.88
N ARG A 96 18.61 10.63 23.61
CA ARG A 96 17.84 11.08 22.44
C ARG A 96 16.73 10.09 22.04
N ASP A 97 16.95 8.78 22.13
CA ASP A 97 16.00 7.75 21.69
C ASP A 97 14.82 7.63 22.67
N ALA A 98 15.13 7.64 23.97
CA ALA A 98 14.13 7.78 25.03
C ALA A 98 13.44 9.15 24.99
N HIS A 99 14.12 10.22 24.56
CA HIS A 99 13.51 11.55 24.45
C HIS A 99 12.52 11.61 23.29
N SER A 100 12.79 11.00 22.14
CA SER A 100 11.85 10.93 21.02
C SER A 100 10.58 10.15 21.38
N ILE A 101 10.71 9.01 22.07
CA ILE A 101 9.53 8.26 22.56
C ILE A 101 8.78 9.04 23.66
N LYS A 102 9.50 9.69 24.58
CA LYS A 102 8.88 10.58 25.57
C LYS A 102 8.19 11.78 24.92
N ALA A 103 8.76 12.36 23.87
CA ALA A 103 8.20 13.48 23.13
C ALA A 103 6.90 13.07 22.41
N LEU A 104 6.85 11.87 21.82
CA LEU A 104 5.61 11.33 21.25
C LEU A 104 4.46 11.29 22.26
N HIS A 105 4.74 10.96 23.52
CA HIS A 105 3.75 10.97 24.60
C HIS A 105 3.48 12.38 25.16
N ALA A 106 4.54 13.17 25.39
CA ALA A 106 4.47 14.49 26.03
C ALA A 106 3.90 15.59 25.13
N GLU A 107 4.02 15.47 23.80
CA GLU A 107 3.46 16.42 22.85
C GLU A 107 1.93 16.26 22.68
N GLY A 108 1.27 15.35 23.41
CA GLY A 108 -0.17 15.14 23.31
C GLY A 108 -0.62 14.73 21.91
N ARG A 109 0.28 14.18 21.10
CA ARG A 109 0.03 13.89 19.68
C ARG A 109 -0.77 12.61 19.54
N VAL A 110 -2.08 12.81 19.57
CA VAL A 110 -3.12 12.03 18.87
C VAL A 110 -3.41 10.61 19.41
N SER A 111 -2.70 10.10 20.41
CA SER A 111 -3.03 8.78 20.99
C SER A 111 -2.66 8.65 22.47
N PRO A 112 -3.54 8.05 23.31
CA PRO A 112 -3.20 7.71 24.69
C PRO A 112 -2.09 6.66 24.83
N LEU A 113 -1.98 5.76 23.84
CA LEU A 113 -0.97 4.70 23.80
C LEU A 113 0.00 4.89 22.64
N ILE A 114 1.25 4.50 22.85
CA ILE A 114 2.29 4.42 21.82
C ILE A 114 2.25 3.02 21.20
N HIS A 115 1.93 2.98 19.91
CA HIS A 115 1.78 1.73 19.15
C HIS A 115 3.05 1.37 18.36
N PRO A 116 3.14 0.14 17.83
CA PRO A 116 4.15 -0.23 16.83
C PRO A 116 4.28 0.80 15.70
N GLY A 117 3.16 1.26 15.16
CA GLY A 117 3.17 2.23 14.05
C GLY A 117 3.68 3.62 14.45
N ASP A 118 3.74 3.94 15.73
CA ASP A 118 4.20 5.25 16.21
C ASP A 118 5.74 5.35 16.33
N ILE A 119 6.49 4.26 16.05
CA ILE A 119 7.95 4.28 16.06
C ILE A 119 8.48 5.32 15.05
N PRO A 120 9.26 6.33 15.49
CA PRO A 120 9.65 7.45 14.64
C PRO A 120 10.83 7.08 13.75
N LEU A 121 10.60 6.29 12.70
CA LEU A 121 11.64 5.85 11.75
C LEU A 121 12.32 7.00 10.99
N HIS A 122 11.71 8.19 10.97
CA HIS A 122 12.30 9.40 10.42
C HIS A 122 13.41 9.99 11.31
N ASP A 123 13.36 9.75 12.62
CA ASP A 123 14.42 10.15 13.54
C ASP A 123 15.70 9.34 13.24
N PRO A 124 16.84 10.01 12.95
CA PRO A 124 18.08 9.30 12.61
C PRO A 124 18.63 8.42 13.74
N GLY A 125 18.40 8.78 15.01
CA GLY A 125 18.87 8.01 16.16
C GLY A 125 18.12 6.69 16.29
N VAL A 126 16.78 6.78 16.35
CA VAL A 126 15.89 5.61 16.39
C VAL A 126 16.11 4.71 15.18
N ARG A 127 16.20 5.30 13.98
CA ARG A 127 16.48 4.53 12.75
C ARG A 127 17.82 3.81 12.81
N ALA A 128 18.88 4.46 13.30
CA ALA A 128 20.19 3.83 13.37
C ALA A 128 20.18 2.61 14.30
N GLU A 129 19.52 2.69 15.45
CA GLU A 129 19.39 1.55 16.36
C GLU A 129 18.60 0.39 15.73
N ILE A 130 17.53 0.70 15.01
CA ILE A 130 16.72 -0.30 14.28
C ILE A 130 17.54 -0.98 13.19
N LEU A 131 18.27 -0.21 12.38
CA LEU A 131 19.09 -0.75 11.29
C LEU A 131 20.27 -1.60 11.78
N LYS A 132 20.73 -1.44 13.03
CA LYS A 132 21.71 -2.37 13.61
C LYS A 132 21.14 -3.77 13.79
N ILE A 133 19.84 -3.87 14.03
CA ILE A 133 19.14 -5.14 14.26
C ILE A 133 18.70 -5.72 12.91
N THR A 134 18.09 -4.91 12.05
CA THR A 134 17.48 -5.36 10.79
C THR A 134 18.49 -5.47 9.65
N GLY A 135 19.64 -4.79 9.75
CA GLY A 135 20.63 -4.63 8.70
C GLY A 135 20.45 -3.35 7.89
N GLY A 136 21.57 -2.72 7.50
CA GLY A 136 21.59 -1.46 6.76
C GLY A 136 20.97 -1.51 5.36
N SER A 137 20.80 -2.70 4.79
CA SER A 137 20.13 -2.92 3.49
C SER A 137 18.68 -2.45 3.47
N TYR A 138 18.01 -2.35 4.63
CA TYR A 138 16.65 -1.83 4.72
C TYR A 138 16.54 -0.31 4.66
N LEU A 139 17.65 0.44 4.64
CA LEU A 139 17.59 1.89 4.57
C LEU A 139 16.94 2.36 3.25
N SER A 140 17.20 1.70 2.12
CA SER A 140 16.55 2.00 0.84
C SER A 140 15.06 1.72 0.89
N THR A 141 14.68 0.56 1.45
CA THR A 141 13.29 0.15 1.71
C THR A 141 12.53 1.18 2.53
N LEU A 142 13.09 1.58 3.68
CA LEU A 142 12.47 2.56 4.57
C LEU A 142 12.32 3.93 3.91
N ASN A 143 13.33 4.36 3.15
CA ASN A 143 13.29 5.62 2.44
C ASN A 143 12.21 5.64 1.35
N ALA A 144 12.08 4.56 0.58
CA ALA A 144 11.13 4.47 -0.52
C ALA A 144 9.68 4.36 -0.05
N ASP A 145 9.41 3.62 1.03
CA ASP A 145 8.04 3.31 1.41
C ASP A 145 7.52 4.04 2.66
N ILE A 146 8.39 4.58 3.54
CA ILE A 146 7.96 5.09 4.87
C ILE A 146 8.48 6.49 5.23
N ILE A 147 9.79 6.73 5.08
CA ILE A 147 10.47 7.86 5.77
C ILE A 147 10.41 9.15 4.99
N ARG A 148 10.76 9.11 3.70
CA ARG A 148 10.89 10.33 2.90
C ARG A 148 9.53 10.94 2.63
N GLU A 149 9.49 12.23 2.37
CA GLU A 149 8.21 12.90 2.09
C GLU A 149 7.58 12.42 0.78
N ASP A 150 8.41 11.98 -0.18
CA ASP A 150 8.02 11.32 -1.43
C ASP A 150 7.87 9.79 -1.30
N SER A 151 7.86 9.25 -0.08
CA SER A 151 7.68 7.81 0.12
C SER A 151 6.23 7.37 -0.12
N ARG A 152 6.04 6.10 -0.49
CA ARG A 152 4.71 5.57 -0.88
C ARG A 152 3.64 5.79 0.18
N ALA A 153 3.96 5.51 1.44
CA ALA A 153 3.01 5.72 2.52
C ALA A 153 2.73 7.22 2.79
N ARG A 154 3.72 8.09 2.61
CA ARG A 154 3.56 9.54 2.80
C ARG A 154 2.73 10.19 1.70
N ILE A 155 2.97 9.81 0.45
CA ILE A 155 2.13 10.20 -0.69
C ILE A 155 0.69 9.76 -0.44
N GLU A 156 0.49 8.54 0.07
CA GLU A 156 -0.85 8.03 0.33
C GLU A 156 -1.58 8.78 1.45
N ASP A 157 -0.88 9.12 2.53
CA ASP A 157 -1.41 9.97 3.59
C ASP A 157 -1.87 11.33 3.03
N GLN A 158 -1.00 12.01 2.26
CA GLN A 158 -1.28 13.33 1.68
C GLN A 158 -2.44 13.27 0.66
N ARG A 159 -2.47 12.25 -0.19
CA ARG A 159 -3.52 12.05 -1.21
C ARG A 159 -4.90 11.94 -0.57
N ARG A 160 -5.01 11.26 0.58
CA ARG A 160 -6.28 11.07 1.30
C ARG A 160 -6.66 12.28 2.16
N GLY A 161 -5.69 13.02 2.67
CA GLY A 161 -5.92 14.22 3.46
C GLY A 161 -6.65 13.96 4.80
N GLY A 162 -7.15 15.04 5.40
CA GLY A 162 -8.04 14.99 6.56
C GLY A 162 -7.44 14.24 7.76
N GLU A 163 -8.24 13.35 8.35
CA GLU A 163 -7.81 12.58 9.52
C GLU A 163 -6.69 11.57 9.19
N ILE A 164 -6.70 10.99 7.98
CA ILE A 164 -5.68 10.03 7.56
C ILE A 164 -4.31 10.68 7.51
N GLU A 165 -4.21 11.84 6.87
CA GLU A 165 -2.96 12.61 6.80
C GLU A 165 -2.49 13.07 8.18
N ARG A 166 -3.42 13.60 8.99
CA ARG A 166 -3.15 14.06 10.37
C ARG A 166 -2.60 12.94 11.25
N LEU A 167 -3.13 11.73 11.10
CA LEU A 167 -2.68 10.54 11.80
C LEU A 167 -1.43 9.92 11.20
N ARG A 168 -1.09 10.25 9.94
CA ARG A 168 -0.10 9.55 9.11
C ARG A 168 -0.40 8.04 9.04
N LEU A 169 -1.68 7.68 8.87
CA LEU A 169 -2.15 6.30 9.06
C LEU A 169 -1.45 5.31 8.13
N ALA A 170 -1.22 5.68 6.87
CA ALA A 170 -0.51 4.84 5.92
C ALA A 170 0.94 4.59 6.38
N ALA A 171 1.64 5.65 6.81
CA ALA A 171 3.01 5.53 7.31
C ALA A 171 3.09 4.69 8.59
N LYS A 172 2.09 4.78 9.47
CA LYS A 172 2.01 3.98 10.71
C LYS A 172 1.71 2.51 10.43
N LEU A 173 0.84 2.21 9.46
CA LEU A 173 0.59 0.84 9.01
C LEU A 173 1.85 0.23 8.39
N ALA A 174 2.55 0.98 7.53
CA ALA A 174 3.83 0.55 6.96
C ALA A 174 4.89 0.32 8.05
N THR A 175 4.99 1.21 9.03
CA THR A 175 5.89 1.04 10.19
C THR A 175 5.54 -0.21 10.99
N THR A 176 4.25 -0.48 11.23
CA THR A 176 3.78 -1.68 11.93
C THR A 176 4.20 -2.96 11.21
N ALA A 177 3.99 -3.03 9.89
CA ALA A 177 4.43 -4.15 9.07
C ALA A 177 5.96 -4.32 9.12
N PHE A 178 6.71 -3.22 9.00
CA PHE A 178 8.17 -3.23 9.05
C PHE A 178 8.70 -3.80 10.36
N VAL A 179 8.24 -3.29 11.51
CA VAL A 179 8.68 -3.75 12.84
C VAL A 179 8.39 -5.24 13.04
N ASN A 180 7.28 -5.73 12.48
CA ASN A 180 6.90 -7.14 12.53
C ASN A 180 7.61 -8.04 11.49
N SER A 181 8.42 -7.47 10.58
CA SER A 181 9.11 -8.22 9.52
C SER A 181 10.36 -8.96 10.00
N PHE A 182 10.76 -8.75 11.26
CA PHE A 182 11.99 -9.28 11.85
C PHE A 182 11.66 -10.13 13.08
N GLY A 183 12.55 -11.06 13.43
CA GLY A 183 12.45 -11.89 14.64
C GLY A 183 13.01 -13.30 14.49
N SER A 184 13.20 -13.96 15.63
CA SER A 184 13.62 -15.37 15.74
C SER A 184 12.47 -16.37 15.55
N ASP A 185 11.22 -15.90 15.63
CA ASP A 185 10.04 -16.71 15.37
C ASP A 185 9.99 -17.17 13.91
N ARG A 186 9.52 -18.41 13.70
CA ARG A 186 9.36 -19.02 12.38
C ARG A 186 8.38 -18.26 11.45
N VAL A 187 7.61 -17.33 11.99
CA VAL A 187 6.52 -16.64 11.27
C VAL A 187 6.80 -15.14 11.21
N LEU A 188 7.32 -14.68 10.08
CA LEU A 188 7.67 -13.27 9.84
C LEU A 188 6.48 -12.49 9.27
N GLY A 189 6.39 -11.21 9.62
CA GLY A 189 5.38 -10.28 9.13
C GLY A 189 4.15 -10.15 10.02
N ALA A 190 3.46 -9.01 9.91
CA ALA A 190 2.26 -8.72 10.67
C ALA A 190 1.04 -9.43 10.06
N SER A 191 0.19 -10.04 10.87
CA SER A 191 -1.15 -10.46 10.42
C SER A 191 -2.09 -9.26 10.26
N ASP A 192 -3.27 -9.46 9.66
CA ASP A 192 -4.32 -8.43 9.60
C ASP A 192 -4.68 -7.87 10.98
N ALA A 193 -4.75 -8.75 11.99
CA ALA A 193 -5.00 -8.35 13.37
C ALA A 193 -3.88 -7.45 13.90
N GLN A 194 -2.61 -7.85 13.74
CA GLN A 194 -1.46 -7.07 14.19
C GLN A 194 -1.35 -5.71 13.47
N MET A 195 -1.75 -5.64 12.20
CA MET A 195 -1.86 -4.37 11.48
C MET A 195 -2.94 -3.48 12.10
N ALA A 196 -4.11 -4.04 12.43
CA ALA A 196 -5.21 -3.32 13.04
C ALA A 196 -4.86 -2.80 14.44
N VAL A 197 -4.41 -3.67 15.35
CA VAL A 197 -4.07 -3.25 16.73
C VAL A 197 -2.77 -2.44 16.79
N GLY A 198 -1.91 -2.54 15.78
CA GLY A 198 -0.66 -1.77 15.70
C GLY A 198 -0.83 -0.28 15.38
N VAL A 199 -2.04 0.15 15.00
CA VAL A 199 -2.36 1.58 14.77
C VAL A 199 -3.74 2.00 15.30
N GLY A 200 -4.63 1.03 15.52
CA GLY A 200 -6.02 1.19 15.92
C GLY A 200 -6.14 1.86 17.28
N ARG A 201 -6.97 2.89 17.35
CA ARG A 201 -7.14 3.75 18.52
C ARG A 201 -8.59 4.23 18.62
N PRO A 202 -9.11 4.51 19.82
CA PRO A 202 -10.45 5.06 19.99
C PRO A 202 -10.69 6.27 19.07
N GLY A 203 -11.79 6.24 18.32
CA GLY A 203 -12.15 7.25 17.31
C GLY A 203 -11.75 6.91 15.87
N LEU A 204 -10.82 5.96 15.63
CA LEU A 204 -10.43 5.58 14.26
C LEU A 204 -11.37 4.49 13.70
N SER A 205 -12.09 4.79 12.62
CA SER A 205 -12.96 3.82 11.94
C SER A 205 -12.18 2.61 11.43
N ARG A 206 -12.72 1.41 11.66
CA ARG A 206 -12.19 0.16 11.08
C ARG A 206 -12.13 0.20 9.55
N GLY A 207 -13.18 0.69 8.90
CA GLY A 207 -13.25 0.72 7.43
C GLY A 207 -12.15 1.60 6.83
N ALA A 208 -11.89 2.76 7.45
CA ALA A 208 -10.80 3.63 7.03
C ALA A 208 -9.42 2.98 7.23
N LEU A 209 -9.22 2.26 8.34
CA LEU A 209 -7.99 1.53 8.61
C LEU A 209 -7.76 0.42 7.57
N GLU A 210 -8.76 -0.42 7.32
CA GLU A 210 -8.67 -1.55 6.38
C GLU A 210 -8.43 -1.06 4.94
N ASP A 211 -9.12 -0.01 4.51
CA ASP A 211 -8.95 0.61 3.19
C ASP A 211 -7.53 1.17 3.01
N VAL A 212 -7.01 1.91 3.99
CA VAL A 212 -5.63 2.42 3.95
C VAL A 212 -4.62 1.28 3.99
N ARG A 213 -4.83 0.25 4.82
CA ARG A 213 -3.95 -0.93 4.89
C ARG A 213 -3.86 -1.63 3.54
N ASP A 214 -5.01 -1.86 2.90
CA ASP A 214 -5.07 -2.54 1.62
C ASP A 214 -4.48 -1.69 0.49
N THR A 215 -4.61 -0.37 0.58
CA THR A 215 -3.95 0.55 -0.36
C THR A 215 -2.43 0.52 -0.18
N VAL A 216 -1.92 0.63 1.06
CA VAL A 216 -0.49 0.57 1.38
C VAL A 216 0.11 -0.75 0.88
N ARG A 217 -0.61 -1.87 1.05
CA ARG A 217 -0.20 -3.18 0.50
C ARG A 217 0.06 -3.12 -1.00
N ASN A 218 -0.73 -2.36 -1.75
CA ASN A 218 -0.65 -2.30 -3.20
C ASN A 218 0.42 -1.33 -3.68
N VAL A 219 0.58 -0.17 -3.02
CA VAL A 219 1.50 0.90 -3.46
C VAL A 219 2.94 0.74 -2.94
N ALA A 220 3.14 0.13 -1.78
CA ALA A 220 4.48 -0.03 -1.20
C ALA A 220 5.32 -0.99 -2.04
N TRP A 221 6.52 -0.56 -2.43
CA TRP A 221 7.41 -1.29 -3.32
C TRP A 221 8.03 -2.51 -2.66
N TYR A 222 8.41 -2.38 -1.40
CA TYR A 222 9.16 -3.39 -0.66
C TYR A 222 8.28 -4.21 0.30
N MET A 223 6.99 -3.88 0.39
CA MET A 223 6.02 -4.66 1.15
C MET A 223 5.45 -5.82 0.33
N ARG A 224 5.47 -7.00 0.92
CA ARG A 224 4.87 -8.24 0.41
C ARG A 224 3.74 -8.69 1.33
N TYR A 225 2.73 -9.31 0.74
CA TYR A 225 1.65 -9.98 1.47
C TYR A 225 1.67 -11.46 1.11
N GLU A 226 2.24 -12.29 1.98
CA GLU A 226 2.50 -13.71 1.75
C GLU A 226 1.97 -14.50 2.95
N GLY A 227 1.19 -15.55 2.72
CA GLY A 227 0.64 -16.37 3.80
C GLY A 227 -0.24 -15.59 4.79
N GLY A 228 -0.94 -14.56 4.33
CA GLY A 228 -1.78 -13.70 5.18
C GLY A 228 -1.00 -12.69 6.03
N ARG A 229 0.26 -12.40 5.68
CA ARG A 229 1.13 -11.53 6.47
C ARG A 229 1.84 -10.46 5.65
N TYR A 230 1.90 -9.26 6.23
CA TYR A 230 2.58 -8.09 5.70
C TYR A 230 4.05 -8.10 6.13
N ARG A 231 4.96 -8.18 5.17
CA ARG A 231 6.40 -8.26 5.42
C ARG A 231 7.18 -7.35 4.48
N PHE A 232 8.14 -6.62 5.02
CA PHE A 232 9.10 -5.86 4.24
C PHE A 232 10.29 -6.72 3.83
N THR A 233 10.74 -6.54 2.60
CA THR A 233 11.94 -7.15 2.04
C THR A 233 12.94 -6.09 1.59
N THR A 234 14.19 -6.48 1.38
CA THR A 234 15.23 -5.58 0.82
C THR A 234 15.14 -5.45 -0.69
N GLU A 235 14.41 -6.34 -1.35
CA GLU A 235 14.19 -6.32 -2.80
C GLU A 235 12.81 -5.74 -3.12
N PRO A 236 12.73 -4.77 -4.05
CA PRO A 236 11.45 -4.22 -4.47
C PRO A 236 10.66 -5.26 -5.27
N ASN A 237 9.34 -5.15 -5.21
CA ASN A 237 8.46 -5.87 -6.12
C ASN A 237 8.50 -5.20 -7.49
N LEU A 238 9.25 -5.80 -8.42
CA LEU A 238 9.46 -5.26 -9.77
C LEU A 238 8.15 -4.98 -10.50
N ASN A 239 7.13 -5.84 -10.34
CA ASN A 239 5.84 -5.63 -11.00
C ASN A 239 5.18 -4.33 -10.54
N LYS A 240 5.26 -4.00 -9.24
CA LYS A 240 4.73 -2.73 -8.72
C LYS A 240 5.51 -1.53 -9.24
N VAL A 241 6.83 -1.65 -9.32
CA VAL A 241 7.69 -0.58 -9.85
C VAL A 241 7.38 -0.33 -11.34
N ILE A 242 7.17 -1.38 -12.12
CA ILE A 242 6.81 -1.29 -13.54
C ILE A 242 5.45 -0.61 -13.71
N VAL A 243 4.41 -1.11 -13.04
CA VAL A 243 3.04 -0.56 -13.13
C VAL A 243 3.01 0.92 -12.77
N GLU A 244 3.77 1.34 -11.75
CA GLU A 244 3.88 2.76 -11.43
C GLU A 244 4.61 3.55 -12.50
N ARG A 245 5.74 3.04 -13.02
CA ARG A 245 6.49 3.70 -14.09
C ARG A 245 5.64 3.88 -15.34
N GLU A 246 4.84 2.88 -15.70
CA GLU A 246 3.85 2.96 -16.77
C GLU A 246 2.80 4.04 -16.48
N SER A 247 2.25 4.06 -15.26
CA SER A 247 1.25 5.07 -14.85
C SER A 247 1.80 6.50 -14.78
N ALA A 248 3.12 6.66 -14.68
CA ALA A 248 3.79 7.95 -14.65
C ALA A 248 4.08 8.52 -16.06
N VAL A 249 3.85 7.75 -17.14
CA VAL A 249 3.99 8.24 -18.51
C VAL A 249 2.71 9.00 -18.89
N PRO A 250 2.78 10.31 -19.18
CA PRO A 250 1.61 11.07 -19.61
C PRO A 250 1.06 10.57 -20.95
N GLU A 251 -0.26 10.59 -21.12
CA GLU A 251 -0.90 10.23 -22.40
C GLU A 251 -0.39 11.09 -23.57
N ASP A 252 -0.13 12.38 -23.34
CA ASP A 252 0.43 13.28 -24.35
C ASP A 252 1.81 12.80 -24.84
N THR A 253 2.66 12.32 -23.92
CA THR A 253 3.97 11.76 -24.29
C THR A 253 3.82 10.47 -25.09
N ILE A 254 2.81 9.64 -24.77
CA ILE A 254 2.51 8.44 -25.56
C ILE A 254 2.06 8.84 -26.96
N ALA A 255 1.16 9.83 -27.09
CA ALA A 255 0.68 10.33 -28.37
C ALA A 255 1.81 10.90 -29.24
N GLU A 256 2.71 11.71 -28.67
CA GLU A 256 3.87 12.25 -29.37
C GLU A 256 4.81 11.15 -29.88
N LEU A 257 5.12 10.15 -29.03
CA LEU A 257 5.97 9.01 -29.41
C LEU A 257 5.33 8.16 -30.51
N LEU A 258 4.01 7.95 -30.46
CA LEU A 258 3.26 7.24 -31.49
C LEU A 258 3.25 8.01 -32.81
N GLU A 259 3.10 9.33 -32.77
CA GLU A 259 3.14 10.18 -33.97
C GLU A 259 4.54 10.16 -34.60
N GLU A 260 5.60 10.29 -33.80
CA GLU A 260 6.99 10.21 -34.26
C GLU A 260 7.31 8.84 -34.86
N ALA A 261 6.92 7.76 -34.18
CA ALA A 261 7.08 6.40 -34.69
C ALA A 261 6.35 6.25 -36.03
N THR A 262 5.10 6.68 -36.13
CA THR A 262 4.29 6.60 -37.36
C THR A 262 4.93 7.38 -38.51
N LYS A 263 5.44 8.58 -38.25
CA LYS A 263 6.19 9.38 -39.24
C LYS A 263 7.48 8.71 -39.68
N SER A 264 8.18 8.00 -38.79
CA SER A 264 9.42 7.31 -39.12
C SER A 264 9.22 6.11 -40.06
N VAL A 265 8.10 5.38 -39.92
CA VAL A 265 7.74 4.27 -40.81
C VAL A 265 7.00 4.76 -42.06
N ALA A 266 6.41 5.95 -42.00
CA ALA A 266 5.76 6.56 -43.16
C ALA A 266 6.79 6.73 -44.30
N PRO A 267 6.47 6.27 -45.52
CA PRO A 267 7.42 6.34 -46.62
C PRO A 267 7.75 7.79 -46.97
N ALA A 268 8.99 8.21 -46.67
CA ALA A 268 9.51 9.55 -46.91
C ALA A 268 9.49 9.97 -48.40
N LYS A 269 9.50 8.99 -49.31
CA LYS A 269 9.26 9.16 -50.74
C LYS A 269 8.26 8.11 -51.21
N SER A 270 7.00 8.47 -51.21
CA SER A 270 5.92 7.68 -51.81
C SER A 270 5.48 8.32 -53.12
N PRO A 271 5.18 7.54 -54.18
CA PRO A 271 4.46 8.06 -55.35
C PRO A 271 3.03 8.50 -55.00
N TRP A 272 2.51 8.05 -53.84
CA TRP A 272 1.19 8.38 -53.31
C TRP A 272 1.27 9.47 -52.26
N ARG A 273 0.17 10.22 -52.07
CA ARG A 273 0.06 11.14 -50.94
C ARG A 273 -0.04 10.29 -49.66
N THR A 274 0.86 10.47 -48.70
CA THR A 274 0.78 9.75 -47.43
C THR A 274 -0.02 10.57 -46.41
N GLN A 275 -0.98 9.95 -45.74
CA GLN A 275 -1.73 10.51 -44.63
C GLN A 275 -1.62 9.57 -43.42
N THR A 276 -1.32 10.11 -42.24
CA THR A 276 -1.10 9.36 -41.00
C THR A 276 -2.21 9.65 -39.99
N GLY A 277 -2.43 8.75 -39.03
CA GLY A 277 -3.42 8.94 -37.96
C GLY A 277 -4.86 8.87 -38.45
N VAL A 278 -5.13 7.97 -39.40
CA VAL A 278 -6.47 7.77 -39.97
C VAL A 278 -7.25 6.82 -39.06
N LEU A 279 -8.38 7.26 -38.51
CA LEU A 279 -9.28 6.45 -37.67
C LEU A 279 -10.35 5.74 -38.52
N GLY A 280 -10.68 6.31 -39.68
CA GLY A 280 -11.64 5.68 -40.59
C GLY A 280 -11.59 6.22 -42.01
N SER A 281 -12.36 5.60 -42.90
CA SER A 281 -12.43 6.00 -44.32
C SER A 281 -12.90 7.45 -44.50
N ALA A 282 -13.70 7.97 -43.58
CA ALA A 282 -14.18 9.35 -43.58
C ALA A 282 -13.06 10.39 -43.40
N ASP A 283 -11.92 10.02 -42.80
CA ASP A 283 -10.79 10.93 -42.59
C ASP A 283 -9.93 11.07 -43.85
N VAL A 284 -10.10 10.16 -44.81
CA VAL A 284 -9.40 10.18 -46.09
C VAL A 284 -10.19 11.05 -47.07
N ARG A 285 -9.56 12.11 -47.58
CA ARG A 285 -10.20 12.98 -48.56
C ARG A 285 -10.41 12.23 -49.89
N ASP A 286 -11.63 12.32 -50.41
CA ASP A 286 -11.99 11.83 -51.74
C ASP A 286 -11.49 12.83 -52.80
N GLU A 287 -10.30 12.53 -53.34
CA GLU A 287 -9.63 13.30 -54.39
C GLU A 287 -9.17 12.33 -55.49
N PRO A 288 -9.08 12.75 -56.77
CA PRO A 288 -8.61 11.91 -57.88
C PRO A 288 -7.09 11.69 -57.85
N ARG A 289 -6.55 11.33 -56.68
CA ARG A 289 -5.14 11.08 -56.41
C ARG A 289 -5.01 9.92 -55.43
N LEU A 290 -4.16 8.94 -55.78
CA LEU A 290 -3.87 7.82 -54.91
C LEU A 290 -3.24 8.29 -53.58
N THR A 291 -3.86 7.87 -52.47
CA THR A 291 -3.47 8.20 -51.10
C THR A 291 -3.14 6.93 -50.33
N LEU A 292 -1.99 6.91 -49.68
CA LEU A 292 -1.59 5.89 -48.72
C LEU A 292 -2.02 6.36 -47.32
N ALA A 293 -3.05 5.74 -46.77
CA ALA A 293 -3.52 5.99 -45.40
C ALA A 293 -2.80 5.04 -44.42
N LEU A 294 -2.08 5.61 -43.47
CA LEU A 294 -1.57 4.91 -42.29
C LEU A 294 -2.60 5.07 -41.18
N LEU A 295 -3.21 3.96 -40.80
CA LEU A 295 -4.20 3.90 -39.74
C LEU A 295 -3.58 4.29 -38.39
N ASP A 296 -4.42 4.82 -37.52
CA ASP A 296 -4.05 5.11 -36.14
C ASP A 296 -3.59 3.82 -35.40
N PRO A 297 -2.61 3.91 -34.49
CA PRO A 297 -2.16 2.78 -33.68
C PRO A 297 -3.26 2.06 -32.89
N GLU A 298 -4.42 2.67 -32.64
CA GLU A 298 -5.58 1.99 -32.05
C GLU A 298 -6.11 0.83 -32.92
N HIS A 299 -5.86 0.88 -34.23
CA HIS A 299 -6.19 -0.17 -35.18
C HIS A 299 -5.05 -1.16 -35.41
N ARG A 300 -4.05 -1.21 -34.52
CA ARG A 300 -2.95 -2.17 -34.63
C ARG A 300 -3.51 -3.59 -34.69
N VAL A 301 -3.09 -4.32 -35.72
CA VAL A 301 -3.35 -5.76 -35.83
C VAL A 301 -2.11 -6.46 -35.30
N GLU A 302 -2.27 -7.37 -34.34
CA GLU A 302 -1.14 -8.23 -33.95
C GLU A 302 -0.66 -8.99 -35.20
N PRO A 303 0.66 -9.15 -35.40
CA PRO A 303 1.14 -9.93 -36.51
C PRO A 303 0.64 -11.37 -36.36
N SER A 304 -0.42 -11.72 -37.10
CA SER A 304 -0.80 -13.10 -37.33
C SER A 304 0.43 -13.81 -37.92
N GLU A 305 0.76 -14.99 -37.42
CA GLU A 305 1.85 -15.80 -37.95
C GLU A 305 1.82 -15.81 -39.49
N PRO A 306 2.98 -15.66 -40.17
CA PRO A 306 3.04 -15.55 -41.62
C PRO A 306 2.52 -16.84 -42.26
N GLY A 307 1.23 -16.86 -42.60
CA GLY A 307 0.56 -18.05 -43.12
C GLY A 307 -0.97 -17.98 -43.22
N THR A 308 -1.64 -17.06 -42.52
CA THR A 308 -3.12 -16.99 -42.58
C THR A 308 -3.56 -15.66 -43.19
N VAL A 309 -3.73 -15.63 -44.52
CA VAL A 309 -4.57 -14.63 -45.17
C VAL A 309 -6.01 -15.01 -44.82
N GLY A 310 -6.55 -14.41 -43.77
CA GLY A 310 -7.94 -14.60 -43.33
C GLY A 310 -8.41 -13.39 -42.54
N ASP A 311 -9.34 -12.65 -43.13
CA ASP A 311 -10.29 -11.72 -42.48
C ASP A 311 -9.78 -10.39 -41.89
N ALA A 312 -9.08 -9.58 -42.70
CA ALA A 312 -8.94 -8.14 -42.45
C ALA A 312 -9.36 -7.27 -43.65
N ALA A 313 -10.35 -7.71 -44.43
CA ALA A 313 -10.92 -6.94 -45.54
C ALA A 313 -12.44 -7.13 -45.65
N HIS A 314 -13.19 -6.64 -44.66
CA HIS A 314 -14.62 -6.36 -44.81
C HIS A 314 -14.96 -5.00 -44.19
N LEU A 315 -14.41 -3.94 -44.80
CA LEU A 315 -15.09 -2.65 -44.81
C LEU A 315 -16.07 -2.69 -45.98
N ARG A 316 -17.35 -2.67 -45.63
CA ARG A 316 -18.50 -2.83 -46.53
C ARG A 316 -18.58 -1.65 -47.49
N ASP A 317 -18.62 -1.96 -48.78
CA ASP A 317 -19.15 -1.07 -49.81
C ASP A 317 -20.66 -0.88 -49.55
N GLU A 318 -21.08 0.33 -49.17
CA GLU A 318 -22.49 0.74 -49.31
C GLU A 318 -22.61 1.71 -50.50
N GLU A 319 -23.12 1.16 -51.59
CA GLU A 319 -23.49 1.84 -52.82
C GLU A 319 -24.73 2.72 -52.54
N VAL A 320 -24.56 4.04 -52.54
CA VAL A 320 -25.66 5.00 -52.42
C VAL A 320 -26.32 5.18 -53.79
N VAL A 321 -27.41 4.45 -54.05
CA VAL A 321 -28.36 4.77 -55.12
C VAL A 321 -29.65 5.28 -54.49
N GLY A 322 -29.93 6.57 -54.68
CA GLY A 322 -31.11 7.24 -54.13
C GLY A 322 -32.40 6.92 -54.91
N SER A 323 -33.52 6.86 -54.19
CA SER A 323 -34.74 7.67 -54.45
C SER A 323 -35.88 7.27 -53.50
N ASN A 324 -36.76 8.25 -53.27
CA ASN A 324 -37.66 8.44 -52.13
C ASN A 324 -39.04 7.73 -52.32
N PRO A 325 -40.12 8.04 -51.56
CA PRO A 325 -40.72 7.21 -50.50
C PRO A 325 -42.14 6.68 -50.81
N ALA A 326 -42.61 5.65 -50.09
CA ALA A 326 -44.03 5.46 -49.72
C ALA A 326 -44.26 4.26 -48.79
N THR A 327 -44.72 4.54 -47.57
CA THR A 327 -45.55 3.66 -46.70
C THR A 327 -46.85 3.30 -47.47
N PRO A 328 -47.64 2.22 -47.20
CA PRO A 328 -47.93 1.73 -45.84
C PRO A 328 -48.41 0.26 -45.60
N THR A 329 -48.46 -0.10 -44.30
CA THR A 329 -49.40 -1.04 -43.62
C THR A 329 -49.36 -2.57 -43.81
N ALA A 330 -49.47 -3.25 -42.65
CA ALA A 330 -50.37 -4.38 -42.34
C ALA A 330 -49.74 -5.76 -42.00
N GLN A 331 -49.70 -6.02 -40.68
CA GLN A 331 -50.17 -7.21 -39.96
C GLN A 331 -50.23 -8.57 -40.68
N HIS A 332 -49.45 -9.55 -40.18
CA HIS A 332 -49.99 -10.89 -39.92
C HIS A 332 -49.24 -11.65 -38.81
N ARG A 333 -50.02 -12.11 -37.82
CA ARG A 333 -49.69 -13.19 -36.85
C ARG A 333 -49.45 -14.49 -37.61
N VAL A 334 -48.63 -15.41 -37.09
CA VAL A 334 -49.00 -16.81 -36.73
C VAL A 334 -47.90 -17.41 -35.81
N ARG A 335 -48.34 -18.14 -34.76
CA ARG A 335 -47.55 -18.92 -33.77
C ARG A 335 -46.80 -20.10 -34.41
N PRO A 336 -45.82 -20.70 -33.72
CA PRO A 336 -45.62 -22.14 -33.79
C PRO A 336 -46.07 -22.85 -32.50
N ALA A 337 -46.66 -24.02 -32.71
CA ALA A 337 -47.05 -25.01 -31.72
C ALA A 337 -45.86 -25.89 -31.30
N GLN A 338 -46.11 -26.64 -30.24
CA GLN A 338 -45.24 -27.59 -29.54
C GLN A 338 -45.03 -28.93 -30.28
N GLU A 339 -44.24 -29.78 -29.59
CA GLU A 339 -44.00 -31.23 -29.73
C GLU A 339 -42.82 -31.56 -30.67
N VAL A 340 -41.91 -32.50 -30.38
CA VAL A 340 -41.97 -33.80 -29.69
C VAL A 340 -40.53 -34.09 -29.17
N SER A 341 -40.28 -34.46 -27.91
CA SER A 341 -40.28 -35.84 -27.36
C SER A 341 -40.14 -35.79 -25.85
#